data_AF-A0AAW0PHN6-F1
#
_entry.id   AF-A0AAW0PHN6-F1
#
_cell.length_a   1.000
_cell.length_b   1.000
_cell.length_c   1.000
_cell.angle_alpha   90.00
_cell.angle_beta   90.00
_cell.angle_gamma   90.00
#
_symmetry.space_group_name_H-M   'P 1'
#
loop_
_entity.id
_entity.type
_entity.pdbx_description
1 polymer ?
#
loop_
_entity_poly.entity_id
_entity_poly.type
_entity_poly.pdbx_seq_one_letter_code
_entity_poly.pdbx_strand_id
1 'polypeptide(L)'
;MDIPCVGKEKLIVPTDFVKSKVQEKLVPPSHFASTVPSAGAQRATGGKMPATATPINWAKPSLTSLPTADHNHSSYWLAISQTQQEILELKKANQKLMMQPAENLNTNKVRDLSARPVEQSEEWASQWRLEAENYKAETERLKGQVQTLKETTIAHREEIRDKDIILDRQAHELELVREELRKTKAELGFVREELSQTRVQKESLTSQFDHINKKSSEEIQKLNKDLQISRDEAKDLSLKADLCRLQAEEAIKEQTEKLSKQLEEWQKNQETEVEKLTALHQVLQLKGRLTEVSAEKDSLKDHLSQMRQAFETQSATLHSLRNYIGQLAPRMERRTDLMKQLRLNSVNEILALQEDKIIKKNSTDSFVKNGSESVHVLQLWREKVFKLCVQLRTKDIELRGEKHELLSQITAVEQQLKQEQHRTGVLQHSLEDKTAALDLEQFEKETLKQDLAQTQKKNPNSSCRLKKTKNTSTAYQNLHKGSV
;
A
#
# COMPACT_ATOMS: atom_id res chain seq x y z
N MET A 1 36.27 6.61 -30.48
CA MET A 1 36.17 7.55 -29.34
C MET A 1 35.47 6.81 -28.23
N ASP A 2 36.18 6.69 -27.12
CA ASP A 2 36.05 5.62 -26.14
C ASP A 2 34.86 5.81 -25.19
N ILE A 3 34.13 4.72 -24.94
CA ILE A 3 33.14 4.63 -23.87
C ILE A 3 33.81 3.84 -22.73
N PRO A 4 33.94 4.39 -21.51
CA PRO A 4 34.60 3.68 -20.43
C PRO A 4 33.68 2.61 -19.84
N CYS A 5 34.16 1.36 -19.82
CA CYS A 5 33.58 0.26 -19.05
C CYS A 5 33.68 0.57 -17.55
N VAL A 6 32.55 0.85 -16.92
CA VAL A 6 32.43 0.92 -15.45
C VAL A 6 32.30 -0.49 -14.88
N GLY A 7 33.08 -0.73 -13.83
CA GLY A 7 33.46 -2.04 -13.31
C GLY A 7 32.34 -2.89 -12.73
N LYS A 8 32.54 -4.21 -12.87
CA LYS A 8 31.78 -5.25 -12.17
C LYS A 8 32.36 -5.40 -10.76
N GLU A 9 31.77 -4.72 -9.78
CA GLU A 9 31.98 -5.05 -8.38
C GLU A 9 31.28 -6.38 -8.06
N LYS A 10 32.07 -7.41 -7.78
CA LYS A 10 31.59 -8.66 -7.21
C LYS A 10 31.22 -8.42 -5.75
N LEU A 11 29.92 -8.31 -5.47
CA LEU A 11 29.38 -8.43 -4.12
C LEU A 11 29.66 -9.85 -3.61
N ILE A 12 30.63 -9.96 -2.70
CA ILE A 12 30.87 -11.16 -1.89
C ILE A 12 29.83 -11.13 -0.77
N VAL A 13 28.86 -12.03 -0.84
CA VAL A 13 27.88 -12.24 0.24
C VAL A 13 28.54 -13.10 1.34
N PRO A 14 28.60 -12.65 2.60
CA PRO A 14 29.11 -13.47 3.70
C PRO A 14 28.26 -14.73 3.89
N THR A 15 28.89 -15.89 3.92
CA THR A 15 28.24 -17.22 3.98
C THR A 15 27.98 -17.70 5.42
N ASP A 16 27.94 -16.79 6.41
CA ASP A 16 27.97 -17.14 7.84
C ASP A 16 26.61 -17.33 8.51
N PHE A 17 25.61 -17.84 7.79
CA PHE A 17 24.35 -18.29 8.40
C PHE A 17 23.95 -19.68 7.91
N VAL A 18 24.77 -20.67 8.27
CA VAL A 18 24.41 -22.08 8.16
C VAL A 18 24.39 -22.71 9.55
N LYS A 19 23.16 -22.91 10.04
CA LYS A 19 22.72 -24.01 10.92
C LYS A 19 23.33 -24.10 12.33
N SER A 20 22.60 -23.57 13.31
CA SER A 20 22.49 -24.21 14.63
C SER A 20 21.08 -24.77 14.82
N LYS A 21 20.91 -26.05 14.48
CA LYS A 21 19.82 -26.88 15.03
C LYS A 21 20.19 -27.15 16.49
N VAL A 22 19.64 -26.36 17.41
CA VAL A 22 19.59 -26.73 18.83
C VAL A 22 18.12 -26.95 19.16
N GLN A 23 17.74 -28.23 19.21
CA GLN A 23 16.57 -28.67 19.97
C GLN A 23 16.92 -28.50 21.44
N GLU A 24 16.50 -27.38 22.04
CA GLU A 24 16.45 -27.25 23.49
C GLU A 24 15.01 -27.19 23.95
N LYS A 25 14.68 -28.23 24.70
CA LYS A 25 13.40 -28.55 25.30
C LYS A 25 13.21 -27.61 26.50
N LEU A 26 12.84 -26.36 26.23
CA LEU A 26 12.54 -25.40 27.29
C LEU A 26 11.09 -25.59 27.76
N VAL A 27 11.00 -26.22 28.93
CA VAL A 27 9.80 -26.30 29.77
C VAL A 27 9.43 -24.87 30.21
N PRO A 28 8.16 -24.44 30.12
CA PRO A 28 7.76 -23.15 30.65
C PRO A 28 7.75 -23.16 32.19
N PRO A 29 8.19 -22.10 32.88
CA PRO A 29 8.02 -21.96 34.31
C PRO A 29 6.54 -21.82 34.69
N SER A 30 5.92 -22.94 35.01
CA SER A 30 4.72 -23.04 35.84
C SER A 30 5.07 -22.55 37.24
N HIS A 31 4.73 -21.30 37.60
CA HIS A 31 4.44 -20.89 38.99
C HIS A 31 3.80 -19.48 38.99
N PHE A 32 2.48 -19.40 38.79
CA PHE A 32 1.60 -18.39 39.43
C PHE A 32 0.15 -18.87 39.30
N ALA A 33 -0.16 -19.99 39.96
CA ALA A 33 -1.52 -20.35 40.29
C ALA A 33 -1.89 -19.61 41.59
N SER A 34 -2.65 -18.52 41.49
CA SER A 34 -3.42 -18.00 42.62
C SER A 34 -4.87 -18.43 42.44
N THR A 35 -5.19 -19.55 43.05
CA THR A 35 -6.48 -19.86 43.70
C THR A 35 -7.10 -18.61 44.33
N VAL A 36 -8.36 -18.28 44.01
CA VAL A 36 -9.56 -18.32 44.91
C VAL A 36 -10.85 -18.20 44.01
N PRO A 37 -12.07 -18.49 44.48
CA PRO A 37 -12.91 -19.53 43.90
C PRO A 37 -14.10 -19.01 43.09
N SER A 38 -14.52 -19.86 42.16
CA SER A 38 -15.83 -19.82 41.51
C SER A 38 -16.91 -20.31 42.49
N ALA A 39 -17.93 -19.48 42.69
CA ALA A 39 -19.26 -19.89 43.16
C ALA A 39 -20.28 -19.06 42.37
N GLY A 40 -20.98 -19.69 41.43
CA GLY A 40 -22.42 -19.93 41.53
C GLY A 40 -23.26 -18.70 41.14
N ALA A 41 -23.67 -18.53 39.89
CA ALA A 41 -24.90 -19.06 39.28
C ALA A 41 -26.16 -18.19 39.48
N GLN A 42 -26.97 -18.14 38.41
CA GLN A 42 -28.37 -17.66 38.27
C GLN A 42 -28.52 -16.16 37.94
N ARG A 43 -28.92 -15.76 36.72
CA ARG A 43 -30.19 -15.93 35.97
C ARG A 43 -31.34 -15.08 36.55
N ALA A 44 -31.99 -14.35 35.63
CA ALA A 44 -33.40 -13.96 35.62
C ALA A 44 -33.77 -12.54 36.13
N THR A 45 -34.24 -11.74 35.17
CA THR A 45 -35.52 -11.00 35.17
C THR A 45 -35.98 -10.25 36.42
N GLY A 46 -36.23 -8.95 36.22
CA GLY A 46 -37.52 -8.29 36.48
C GLY A 46 -38.08 -8.33 37.90
N GLY A 47 -38.16 -7.16 38.54
CA GLY A 47 -38.86 -7.08 39.83
C GLY A 47 -38.94 -5.67 40.39
N LYS A 48 -40.11 -5.06 40.20
CA LYS A 48 -40.63 -3.83 40.79
C LYS A 48 -40.63 -3.83 42.34
N MET A 49 -40.37 -2.62 42.89
CA MET A 49 -41.04 -1.96 44.05
C MET A 49 -40.75 -2.50 45.48
N PRO A 50 -40.95 -1.71 46.57
CA PRO A 50 -41.72 -0.47 46.65
C PRO A 50 -41.05 0.75 47.31
N ALA A 51 -41.68 1.88 46.98
CA ALA A 51 -41.59 3.16 47.64
C ALA A 51 -41.94 3.08 49.14
N THR A 52 -41.17 3.80 49.96
CA THR A 52 -41.71 4.65 51.04
C THR A 52 -40.61 5.58 51.54
N ALA A 53 -40.57 6.80 51.01
CA ALA A 53 -40.06 7.97 51.74
C ALA A 53 -40.68 9.24 51.13
N THR A 54 -41.39 9.93 52.00
CA THR A 54 -42.24 11.11 51.90
C THR A 54 -41.63 12.26 51.09
N PRO A 55 -42.44 13.06 50.36
CA PRO A 55 -41.99 14.29 49.74
C PRO A 55 -41.90 15.37 50.81
N ILE A 56 -40.70 15.81 51.16
CA ILE A 56 -40.52 17.01 52.00
C ILE A 56 -40.15 18.17 51.10
N ASN A 57 -41.15 19.03 50.98
CA ASN A 57 -41.19 20.36 50.42
C ASN A 57 -39.85 21.11 50.41
N TRP A 58 -39.66 21.80 49.29
CA TRP A 58 -38.85 22.99 49.15
C TRP A 58 -39.38 24.07 50.10
N ALA A 59 -38.92 24.03 51.35
CA ALA A 59 -38.95 25.16 52.25
C ALA A 59 -37.51 25.65 52.43
N LYS A 60 -37.32 26.92 52.10
CA LYS A 60 -36.11 27.72 52.31
C LYS A 60 -35.41 27.34 53.62
N PRO A 61 -34.09 27.08 53.63
CA PRO A 61 -33.33 27.22 54.86
C PRO A 61 -33.35 28.71 55.20
N SER A 62 -34.12 29.03 56.22
CA SER A 62 -34.02 30.25 56.99
C SER A 62 -32.55 30.57 57.24
N LEU A 63 -32.19 31.84 57.03
CA LEU A 63 -30.99 32.48 57.56
C LEU A 63 -30.71 31.96 58.98
N THR A 64 -29.79 31.01 59.10
CA THR A 64 -29.16 30.73 60.39
C THR A 64 -27.85 31.46 60.34
N SER A 65 -27.95 32.69 60.84
CA SER A 65 -26.88 33.58 61.24
C SER A 65 -25.57 32.85 61.55
N LEU A 66 -24.50 33.31 60.90
CA LEU A 66 -23.17 33.33 61.50
C LEU A 66 -23.30 33.61 63.00
N PRO A 67 -22.56 32.91 63.88
CA PRO A 67 -22.15 33.54 65.12
C PRO A 67 -21.10 34.59 64.72
N THR A 68 -21.59 35.75 64.28
CA THR A 68 -20.81 36.97 64.31
C THR A 68 -20.36 37.11 65.75
N ALA A 69 -19.05 37.13 65.95
CA ALA A 69 -18.41 37.39 67.22
C ALA A 69 -18.60 38.87 67.64
N ASP A 70 -19.83 39.34 67.62
CA ASP A 70 -20.28 40.54 68.31
C ASP A 70 -20.85 40.09 69.66
N HIS A 71 -19.97 39.53 70.50
CA HIS A 71 -20.24 39.49 71.93
C HIS A 71 -20.23 40.93 72.42
N ASN A 72 -21.45 41.50 72.47
CA ASN A 72 -21.86 42.72 73.15
C ASN A 72 -20.81 43.26 74.12
N HIS A 73 -19.93 44.13 73.62
CA HIS A 73 -19.11 45.02 74.45
C HIS A 73 -20.00 45.80 75.45
N SER A 74 -21.27 46.01 75.09
CA SER A 74 -22.32 46.61 75.93
C SER A 74 -22.65 45.80 77.20
N SER A 75 -22.57 44.46 77.17
CA SER A 75 -22.87 43.63 78.35
C SER A 75 -21.73 43.61 79.36
N TYR A 76 -20.48 43.75 78.90
CA TYR A 76 -19.30 43.81 79.77
C TYR A 76 -19.22 45.15 80.50
N TRP A 77 -19.52 46.26 79.80
CA TRP A 77 -19.60 47.59 80.41
C TRP A 77 -20.77 47.73 81.40
N LEU A 78 -21.91 47.05 81.15
CA LEU A 78 -23.00 47.00 82.12
C LEU A 78 -22.60 46.26 83.41
N ALA A 79 -21.93 45.11 83.31
CA ALA A 79 -21.46 44.34 84.45
C ALA A 79 -20.42 45.10 85.28
N ILE A 80 -19.49 45.82 84.63
CA ILE A 80 -18.52 46.68 85.29
C ILE A 80 -19.20 47.88 85.98
N SER A 81 -20.18 48.50 85.34
CA SER A 81 -20.92 49.64 85.93
C SER A 81 -21.76 49.18 87.13
N GLN A 82 -22.37 48.00 87.05
CA GLN A 82 -23.18 47.43 88.12
C GLN A 82 -22.32 47.04 89.35
N THR A 83 -21.14 46.47 89.14
CA THR A 83 -20.20 46.19 90.23
C THR A 83 -19.62 47.46 90.86
N GLN A 84 -19.36 48.50 90.07
CA GLN A 84 -18.97 49.81 90.62
C GLN A 84 -20.07 50.46 91.47
N GLN A 85 -21.35 50.34 91.06
CA GLN A 85 -22.50 50.83 91.82
C GLN A 85 -22.63 50.09 93.17
N GLU A 86 -22.47 48.76 93.17
CA GLU A 86 -22.56 47.93 94.36
C GLU A 86 -21.44 48.26 95.38
N ILE A 87 -20.21 48.50 94.90
CA ILE A 87 -19.10 48.95 95.76
C ILE A 87 -19.40 50.31 96.40
N LEU A 88 -20.04 51.23 95.68
CA LEU A 88 -20.44 52.53 96.22
C LEU A 88 -21.54 52.41 97.27
N GLU A 89 -22.52 51.54 97.08
CA GLU A 89 -23.56 51.25 98.07
C GLU A 89 -22.99 50.58 99.32
N LEU A 90 -22.08 49.61 99.16
CA LEU A 90 -21.38 48.97 100.29
C LEU A 90 -20.52 49.97 101.07
N LYS A 91 -19.86 50.93 100.40
CA LYS A 91 -19.14 52.01 101.08
C LYS A 91 -20.08 52.93 101.87
N LYS A 92 -21.25 53.29 101.32
CA LYS A 92 -22.27 54.05 102.05
C LYS A 92 -22.83 53.26 103.24
N ALA A 93 -23.06 51.96 103.08
CA ALA A 93 -23.54 51.09 104.16
C ALA A 93 -22.50 50.95 105.29
N ASN A 94 -21.21 50.78 104.96
CA ASN A 94 -20.13 50.75 105.95
C ASN A 94 -19.94 52.11 106.63
N GLN A 95 -20.07 53.22 105.90
CA GLN A 95 -20.05 54.56 106.50
C GLN A 95 -21.25 54.77 107.43
N LYS A 96 -22.41 54.21 107.10
CA LYS A 96 -23.61 54.21 107.95
C LYS A 96 -23.43 53.35 109.21
N LEU A 97 -22.77 52.20 109.11
CA LEU A 97 -22.40 51.36 110.27
C LEU A 97 -21.37 52.04 111.17
N MET A 98 -20.38 52.76 110.62
CA MET A 98 -19.45 53.56 111.43
C MET A 98 -20.13 54.74 112.13
N MET A 99 -21.23 55.27 111.58
CA MET A 99 -21.98 56.40 112.14
C MET A 99 -23.07 55.97 113.13
N GLN A 100 -23.30 54.66 113.32
CA GLN A 100 -24.13 54.18 114.42
C GLN A 100 -23.28 54.17 115.71
N PRO A 101 -23.65 54.96 116.74
CA PRO A 101 -23.02 54.84 118.03
C PRO A 101 -23.30 53.42 118.54
N ALA A 102 -22.24 52.72 118.94
CA ALA A 102 -22.30 51.39 119.52
C ALA A 102 -23.06 51.44 120.86
N GLU A 103 -24.38 51.42 120.80
CA GLU A 103 -25.25 51.27 121.94
C GLU A 103 -25.57 49.78 122.16
N ASN A 104 -25.19 49.30 123.34
CA ASN A 104 -25.75 48.15 124.07
C ASN A 104 -25.25 46.72 123.77
N LEU A 105 -24.16 46.35 124.47
CA LEU A 105 -23.99 45.09 125.21
C LEU A 105 -23.25 45.47 126.51
N ASN A 106 -23.92 45.94 127.56
CA ASN A 106 -24.61 45.19 128.62
C ASN A 106 -23.84 44.00 129.21
N THR A 107 -23.72 44.05 130.54
CA THR A 107 -23.39 42.97 131.51
C THR A 107 -21.96 42.42 131.56
N ASN A 108 -21.18 42.81 132.57
CA ASN A 108 -21.10 41.97 133.77
C ASN A 108 -20.42 42.62 134.98
N LYS A 109 -21.12 42.44 136.11
CA LYS A 109 -20.74 42.77 137.48
C LYS A 109 -19.44 42.06 137.86
N VAL A 110 -18.41 42.81 138.22
CA VAL A 110 -17.34 42.30 139.09
C VAL A 110 -17.89 42.36 140.52
N ARG A 111 -18.45 41.22 140.97
CA ARG A 111 -18.87 40.99 142.34
C ARG A 111 -17.75 40.20 143.02
N ASP A 112 -17.18 40.85 144.02
CA ASP A 112 -16.32 40.36 145.08
C ASP A 112 -16.94 39.14 145.79
N LEU A 113 -16.28 37.97 145.73
CA LEU A 113 -16.42 36.81 146.63
C LEU A 113 -15.13 35.98 146.50
N SER A 114 -14.24 36.04 147.49
CA SER A 114 -14.20 35.11 148.63
C SER A 114 -13.81 33.66 148.27
N ALA A 115 -12.51 33.39 148.38
CA ALA A 115 -11.89 32.24 149.04
C ALA A 115 -12.55 30.84 148.94
N ARG A 116 -11.99 29.94 148.12
CA ARG A 116 -11.42 28.62 148.51
C ARG A 116 -10.92 27.79 147.30
N PRO A 117 -9.99 26.82 147.50
CA PRO A 117 -8.73 26.79 146.77
C PRO A 117 -8.45 25.49 145.98
N VAL A 118 -7.57 25.61 144.98
CA VAL A 118 -6.62 24.59 144.49
C VAL A 118 -7.12 23.47 143.57
N GLU A 119 -8.32 22.90 143.70
CA GLU A 119 -8.73 21.80 142.78
C GLU A 119 -9.22 22.26 141.39
N GLN A 120 -9.90 23.42 141.31
CA GLN A 120 -10.30 24.02 140.02
C GLN A 120 -9.08 24.42 139.16
N SER A 121 -7.95 24.74 139.79
CA SER A 121 -6.74 25.17 139.08
C SER A 121 -6.11 24.04 138.26
N GLU A 122 -6.22 22.79 138.72
CA GLU A 122 -5.66 21.63 138.00
C GLU A 122 -6.54 21.20 136.81
N GLU A 123 -7.87 21.35 136.93
CA GLU A 123 -8.81 21.16 135.82
C GLU A 123 -8.59 22.21 134.73
N TRP A 124 -8.49 23.50 135.08
CA TRP A 124 -8.14 24.55 134.14
C TRP A 124 -6.77 24.30 133.50
N ALA A 125 -5.75 23.90 134.27
CA ALA A 125 -4.42 23.60 133.72
C ALA A 125 -4.41 22.37 132.79
N SER A 126 -5.29 21.40 133.00
CA SER A 126 -5.44 20.23 132.13
C SER A 126 -6.23 20.58 130.87
N GLN A 127 -7.27 21.40 130.99
CA GLN A 127 -8.03 21.94 129.87
C GLN A 127 -7.14 22.80 128.97
N TRP A 128 -6.34 23.71 129.54
CA TRP A 128 -5.38 24.51 128.79
C TRP A 128 -4.32 23.65 128.08
N ARG A 129 -3.85 22.55 128.69
CA ARG A 129 -2.90 21.64 128.04
C ARG A 129 -3.54 20.90 126.87
N LEU A 130 -4.74 20.36 127.03
CA LEU A 130 -5.47 19.70 125.96
C LEU A 130 -5.77 20.67 124.81
N GLU A 131 -6.16 21.90 125.14
CA GLU A 131 -6.44 22.96 124.17
C GLU A 131 -5.16 23.39 123.44
N ALA A 132 -4.02 23.51 124.13
CA ALA A 132 -2.72 23.77 123.51
C ALA A 132 -2.28 22.61 122.59
N GLU A 133 -2.49 21.36 122.98
CA GLU A 133 -2.25 20.18 122.14
C GLU A 133 -3.16 20.17 120.92
N ASN A 134 -4.44 20.52 121.08
CA ASN A 134 -5.38 20.64 119.97
C ASN A 134 -4.97 21.75 119.00
N TYR A 135 -4.60 22.93 119.49
CA TYR A 135 -4.07 24.01 118.67
C TYR A 135 -2.80 23.60 117.94
N LYS A 136 -1.91 22.84 118.60
CA LYS A 136 -0.69 22.30 117.97
C LYS A 136 -1.03 21.31 116.86
N ALA A 137 -1.95 20.37 117.11
CA ALA A 137 -2.41 19.40 116.12
C ALA A 137 -3.07 20.10 114.92
N GLU A 138 -3.91 21.10 115.17
CA GLU A 138 -4.57 21.89 114.14
C GLU A 138 -3.57 22.71 113.32
N THR A 139 -2.55 23.28 113.96
CA THR A 139 -1.48 24.02 113.26
C THR A 139 -0.68 23.09 112.34
N GLU A 140 -0.33 21.88 112.79
CA GLU A 140 0.36 20.91 111.92
C GLU A 140 -0.55 20.38 110.80
N ARG A 141 -1.85 20.19 111.06
CA ARG A 141 -2.83 19.83 110.01
C ARG A 141 -2.93 20.93 108.94
N LEU A 142 -3.06 22.19 109.35
CA LEU A 142 -3.10 23.35 108.43
C LEU A 142 -1.78 23.51 107.68
N LYS A 143 -0.64 23.30 108.34
CA LYS A 143 0.68 23.29 107.70
C LYS A 143 0.79 22.20 106.64
N GLY A 144 0.27 21.00 106.91
CA GLY A 144 0.14 19.93 105.92
C GLY A 144 -0.73 20.35 104.73
N GLN A 145 -1.90 20.95 104.97
CA GLN A 145 -2.75 21.47 103.89
C GLN A 145 -2.05 22.54 103.05
N VAL A 146 -1.40 23.51 103.69
CA VAL A 146 -0.61 24.53 102.98
C VAL A 146 0.52 23.91 102.17
N GLN A 147 1.19 22.87 102.70
CA GLN A 147 2.24 22.17 101.98
C GLN A 147 1.70 21.43 100.74
N THR A 148 0.57 20.71 100.87
CA THR A 148 -0.07 20.07 99.72
C THR A 148 -0.53 21.08 98.66
N LEU A 149 -1.06 22.25 99.07
CA LEU A 149 -1.43 23.33 98.16
C LEU A 149 -0.21 23.94 97.44
N LYS A 150 0.93 24.04 98.14
CA LYS A 150 2.19 24.50 97.51
C LYS A 150 2.68 23.49 96.48
N GLU A 151 2.67 22.20 96.79
CA GLU A 151 3.09 21.12 95.89
C GLU A 151 2.19 21.05 94.65
N THR A 152 0.86 21.11 94.81
CA THR A 152 -0.06 21.16 93.67
C THR A 152 0.16 22.41 92.83
N THR A 153 0.38 23.57 93.44
CA THR A 153 0.69 24.81 92.69
C THR A 153 1.99 24.67 91.89
N ILE A 154 3.03 24.03 92.44
CA ILE A 154 4.29 23.77 91.73
C ILE A 154 4.06 22.81 90.56
N ALA A 155 3.35 21.69 90.79
CA ALA A 155 3.02 20.72 89.74
C ALA A 155 2.22 21.35 88.59
N HIS A 156 1.24 22.21 88.88
CA HIS A 156 0.50 22.93 87.84
C HIS A 156 1.41 23.88 87.04
N ARG A 157 2.39 24.53 87.68
CA ARG A 157 3.37 25.37 86.96
C ARG A 157 4.29 24.55 86.07
N GLU A 158 4.65 23.33 86.47
CA GLU A 158 5.41 22.39 85.64
C GLU A 158 4.60 21.94 84.44
N GLU A 159 3.36 21.53 84.67
CA GLU A 159 2.44 21.13 83.59
C GLU A 159 2.24 22.26 82.56
N ILE A 160 2.10 23.52 83.01
CA ILE A 160 2.03 24.68 82.10
C ILE A 160 3.32 24.81 81.29
N ARG A 161 4.51 24.66 81.92
CA ARG A 161 5.79 24.71 81.20
C ARG A 161 5.92 23.60 80.16
N ASP A 162 5.51 22.38 80.49
CA ASP A 162 5.55 21.25 79.57
C ASP A 162 4.60 21.46 78.39
N LYS A 163 3.40 21.99 78.65
CA LYS A 163 2.44 22.37 77.61
C LYS A 163 3.00 23.47 76.71
N ASP A 164 3.66 24.49 77.28
CA ASP A 164 4.31 25.55 76.51
C ASP A 164 5.41 25.00 75.60
N ILE A 165 6.27 24.09 76.11
CA ILE A 165 7.31 23.44 75.31
C ILE A 165 6.70 22.62 74.16
N ILE A 166 5.61 21.89 74.41
CA ILE A 166 4.91 21.13 73.37
C ILE A 166 4.31 22.07 72.32
N LEU A 167 3.68 23.18 72.74
CA LEU A 167 3.11 24.17 71.85
C LEU A 167 4.17 24.83 70.97
N ASP A 168 5.33 25.17 71.53
CA ASP A 168 6.47 25.73 70.79
C ASP A 168 6.99 24.75 69.73
N ARG A 169 7.12 23.47 70.08
CA ARG A 169 7.51 22.43 69.12
C ARG A 169 6.49 22.30 67.99
N GLN A 170 5.20 22.25 68.32
CA GLN A 170 4.13 22.18 67.33
C GLN A 170 4.07 23.43 66.44
N ALA A 171 4.33 24.61 66.99
CA ALA A 171 4.39 25.86 66.23
C ALA A 171 5.54 25.81 65.21
N HIS A 172 6.71 25.30 65.60
CA HIS A 172 7.84 25.13 64.70
C HIS A 172 7.55 24.11 63.59
N GLU A 173 6.99 22.94 63.92
CA GLU A 173 6.57 21.92 62.95
C GLU A 173 5.56 22.49 61.94
N LEU A 174 4.57 23.28 62.39
CA LEU A 174 3.61 23.94 61.52
C LEU A 174 4.26 24.96 60.58
N GLU A 175 5.29 25.68 61.04
CA GLU A 175 6.00 26.64 60.19
C GLU A 175 6.85 25.94 59.13
N LEU A 176 7.50 24.81 59.46
CA LEU A 176 8.20 23.98 58.48
C LEU A 176 7.25 23.47 57.39
N VAL A 177 6.07 22.97 57.77
CA VAL A 177 5.05 22.52 56.80
C VAL A 177 4.56 23.68 55.92
N ARG A 178 4.43 24.89 56.46
CA ARG A 178 4.07 26.08 55.68
C ARG A 178 5.16 26.46 54.67
N GLU A 179 6.43 26.35 55.06
CA GLU A 179 7.56 26.58 54.16
C GLU A 179 7.57 25.57 53.00
N GLU A 180 7.42 24.28 53.31
CA GLU A 180 7.32 23.23 52.29
C GLU A 180 6.10 23.42 51.37
N LEU A 181 4.96 23.85 51.91
CA LEU A 181 3.79 24.19 51.12
C LEU A 181 4.06 25.39 50.20
N ARG A 182 4.77 26.41 50.68
CA ARG A 182 5.16 27.58 49.86
C ARG A 182 6.11 27.16 48.75
N LYS A 183 7.09 26.30 49.04
CA LYS A 183 8.03 25.74 48.05
C LYS A 183 7.33 24.92 46.97
N THR A 184 6.52 23.93 47.36
CA THR A 184 5.78 23.07 46.42
C THR A 184 4.77 23.87 45.58
N LYS A 185 4.16 24.92 46.16
CA LYS A 185 3.29 25.83 45.42
C LYS A 185 4.06 26.62 44.35
N ALA A 186 5.30 27.05 44.64
CA ALA A 186 6.15 27.73 43.67
C ALA A 186 6.58 26.78 42.53
N GLU A 187 7.02 25.57 42.86
CA GLU A 187 7.37 24.53 41.88
C GLU A 187 6.19 24.18 40.97
N LEU A 188 4.98 24.05 41.52
CA LEU A 188 3.76 23.84 40.74
C LEU A 188 3.43 25.03 39.84
N GLY A 189 3.73 26.26 40.29
CA GLY A 189 3.62 27.46 39.47
C GLY A 189 4.53 27.41 38.24
N PHE A 190 5.80 27.05 38.45
CA PHE A 190 6.79 26.89 37.38
C PHE A 190 6.38 25.82 36.36
N VAL A 191 5.96 24.63 36.81
CA VAL A 191 5.50 23.55 35.92
C VAL A 191 4.27 23.97 35.10
N ARG A 192 3.35 24.76 35.68
CA ARG A 192 2.20 25.29 34.93
C ARG A 192 2.61 26.25 33.82
N GLU A 193 3.65 27.05 34.05
CA GLU A 193 4.19 27.98 33.05
C GLU A 193 4.97 27.24 31.95
N GLU A 194 5.78 26.24 32.29
CA GLU A 194 6.41 25.38 31.28
C GLU A 194 5.38 24.64 30.41
N LEU A 195 4.29 24.16 31.02
CA LEU A 195 3.20 23.50 30.30
C LEU A 195 2.48 24.49 29.36
N SER A 196 2.28 25.74 29.78
CA SER A 196 1.66 26.76 28.92
C SER A 196 2.58 27.12 27.75
N GLN A 197 3.89 27.27 27.97
CA GLN A 197 4.87 27.51 26.91
C GLN A 197 4.93 26.35 25.91
N THR A 198 4.99 25.11 26.41
CA THR A 198 5.00 23.91 25.57
C THR A 198 3.71 23.82 24.72
N ARG A 199 2.57 24.19 25.29
CA ARG A 199 1.29 24.24 24.56
C ARG A 199 1.34 25.27 23.43
N VAL A 200 1.83 26.47 23.69
CA VAL A 200 1.97 27.52 22.66
C VAL A 200 2.92 27.07 21.53
N GLN A 201 4.05 26.44 21.88
CA GLN A 201 4.97 25.87 20.89
C GLN A 201 4.30 24.77 20.05
N LYS A 202 3.54 23.87 20.67
CA LYS A 202 2.78 22.82 19.97
C LYS A 202 1.75 23.42 19.00
N GLU A 203 1.00 24.43 19.43
CA GLU A 203 0.00 25.13 18.60
C GLU A 203 0.68 25.84 17.40
N SER A 204 1.86 26.43 17.61
CA SER A 204 2.68 27.02 16.54
C SER A 204 3.16 25.97 15.52
N LEU A 205 3.73 24.85 15.98
CA LEU A 205 4.19 23.78 15.10
C LEU A 205 3.04 23.13 14.32
N THR A 206 1.87 22.99 14.96
CA THR A 206 0.67 22.47 14.30
C THR A 206 0.22 23.43 13.19
N SER A 207 0.21 24.73 13.45
CA SER A 207 -0.11 25.74 12.42
C SER A 207 0.89 25.73 11.25
N GLN A 208 2.19 25.52 11.53
CA GLN A 208 3.21 25.38 10.50
C GLN A 208 3.01 24.11 9.66
N PHE A 209 2.70 22.99 10.31
CA PHE A 209 2.40 21.72 9.65
C PHE A 209 1.18 21.85 8.73
N ASP A 210 0.09 22.45 9.22
CA ASP A 210 -1.14 22.67 8.43
C ASP A 210 -0.87 23.55 7.21
N HIS A 211 -0.02 24.57 7.33
CA HIS A 211 0.37 25.43 6.21
C HIS A 211 1.19 24.68 5.15
N ILE A 212 2.17 23.87 5.56
CA ILE A 212 2.96 23.04 4.65
C ILE A 212 2.05 22.03 3.95
N ASN A 213 1.18 21.36 4.71
CA ASN A 213 0.26 20.37 4.19
C ASN A 213 -0.73 20.97 3.16
N LYS A 214 -1.24 22.18 3.44
CA LYS A 214 -2.06 22.94 2.49
C LYS A 214 -1.29 23.24 1.22
N LYS A 215 -0.08 23.80 1.31
CA LYS A 215 0.76 24.09 0.14
C LYS A 215 1.08 22.86 -0.68
N SER A 216 1.45 21.74 -0.05
CA SER A 216 1.72 20.50 -0.76
C SER A 216 0.46 19.96 -1.45
N SER A 217 -0.72 20.08 -0.83
CA SER A 217 -1.97 19.65 -1.45
C SER A 217 -2.33 20.49 -2.69
N GLU A 218 -2.09 21.80 -2.64
CA GLU A 218 -2.30 22.72 -3.75
C GLU A 218 -1.32 22.44 -4.91
N GLU A 219 -0.06 22.16 -4.61
CA GLU A 219 0.97 21.79 -5.60
C GLU A 219 0.68 20.44 -6.26
N ILE A 220 0.30 19.42 -5.48
CA ILE A 220 -0.14 18.12 -6.01
C ILE A 220 -1.36 18.31 -6.93
N GLN A 221 -2.33 19.13 -6.54
CA GLN A 221 -3.50 19.40 -7.36
C GLN A 221 -3.13 20.12 -8.67
N LYS A 222 -2.17 21.04 -8.63
CA LYS A 222 -1.65 21.73 -9.82
C LYS A 222 -0.94 20.75 -10.76
N LEU A 223 0.01 19.96 -10.25
CA LEU A 223 0.75 18.97 -11.05
C LEU A 223 -0.20 17.94 -11.69
N ASN A 224 -1.24 17.50 -10.98
CA ASN A 224 -2.24 16.59 -11.54
C ASN A 224 -3.01 17.22 -12.71
N LYS A 225 -3.35 18.51 -12.63
CA LYS A 225 -3.99 19.22 -13.75
C LYS A 225 -3.04 19.33 -14.94
N ASP A 226 -1.78 19.70 -14.71
CA ASP A 226 -0.77 19.83 -15.76
C ASP A 226 -0.50 18.47 -16.44
N LEU A 227 -0.42 17.38 -15.67
CA LEU A 227 -0.30 16.01 -16.20
C LEU A 227 -1.50 15.60 -17.05
N GLN A 228 -2.71 15.97 -16.63
CA GLN A 228 -3.93 15.68 -17.40
C GLN A 228 -3.94 16.44 -18.73
N ILE A 229 -3.58 17.73 -18.71
CA ILE A 229 -3.46 18.55 -19.92
C ILE A 229 -2.45 17.94 -20.88
N SER A 230 -1.23 17.63 -20.41
CA SER A 230 -0.18 17.02 -21.22
C SER A 230 -0.60 15.65 -21.78
N ARG A 231 -1.36 14.85 -21.01
CA ARG A 231 -1.90 13.57 -21.48
C ARG A 231 -2.90 13.75 -22.62
N ASP A 232 -3.75 14.76 -22.54
CA ASP A 232 -4.75 15.03 -23.58
C ASP A 232 -4.11 15.64 -24.83
N GLU A 233 -3.10 16.51 -24.68
CA GLU A 233 -2.24 16.99 -25.78
C GLU A 233 -1.52 15.84 -26.50
N ALA A 234 -0.96 14.88 -25.75
CA ALA A 234 -0.30 13.71 -26.33
C ALA A 234 -1.27 12.84 -27.16
N LYS A 235 -2.52 12.68 -26.70
CA LYS A 235 -3.56 11.97 -27.47
C LYS A 235 -3.92 12.72 -28.75
N ASP A 236 -4.08 14.04 -28.68
CA ASP A 236 -4.40 14.87 -29.86
C ASP A 236 -3.28 14.81 -30.91
N LEU A 237 -2.02 14.92 -30.47
CA LEU A 237 -0.85 14.76 -31.35
C LEU A 237 -0.78 13.36 -31.97
N SER A 238 -1.09 12.30 -31.21
CA SER A 238 -1.16 10.93 -31.74
C SER A 238 -2.23 10.79 -32.81
N LEU A 239 -3.44 11.30 -32.56
CA LEU A 239 -4.54 11.28 -33.52
C LEU A 239 -4.20 12.07 -34.79
N LYS A 240 -3.53 13.22 -34.65
CA LYS A 240 -3.06 14.03 -35.77
C LYS A 240 -2.00 13.30 -36.59
N ALA A 241 -1.05 12.60 -35.95
CA ALA A 241 -0.05 11.81 -36.63
C ALA A 241 -0.68 10.64 -37.41
N ASP A 242 -1.66 9.96 -36.82
CA ASP A 242 -2.41 8.89 -37.50
C ASP A 242 -3.21 9.43 -38.70
N LEU A 243 -3.83 10.60 -38.57
CA LEU A 243 -4.52 11.25 -39.70
C LEU A 243 -3.54 11.56 -40.85
N CYS A 244 -2.40 12.18 -40.54
CA CYS A 244 -1.37 12.47 -41.56
C CYS A 244 -0.83 11.19 -42.21
N ARG A 245 -0.66 10.12 -41.43
CA ARG A 245 -0.23 8.81 -41.94
C ARG A 245 -1.27 8.22 -42.89
N LEU A 246 -2.55 8.25 -42.53
CA LEU A 246 -3.64 7.77 -43.40
C LEU A 246 -3.73 8.58 -44.70
N GLN A 247 -3.58 9.90 -44.64
CA GLN A 247 -3.53 10.75 -45.84
C GLN A 247 -2.34 10.41 -46.75
N ALA A 248 -1.16 10.14 -46.18
CA ALA A 248 0.00 9.72 -46.95
C ALA A 248 -0.19 8.33 -47.58
N GLU A 249 -0.78 7.39 -46.84
CA GLU A 249 -1.13 6.05 -47.35
C GLU A 249 -2.15 6.14 -48.50
N GLU A 250 -3.14 7.03 -48.42
CA GLU A 250 -4.11 7.29 -49.47
C GLU A 250 -3.45 7.86 -50.73
N ALA A 251 -2.58 8.87 -50.59
CA ALA A 251 -1.84 9.44 -51.72
C ALA A 251 -0.93 8.41 -52.42
N ILE A 252 -0.28 7.53 -51.65
CA ILE A 252 0.51 6.41 -52.22
C ILE A 252 -0.40 5.47 -52.98
N LYS A 253 -1.56 5.09 -52.42
CA LYS A 253 -2.54 4.23 -53.11
C LYS A 253 -2.97 4.83 -54.45
N GLU A 254 -3.34 6.10 -54.48
CA GLU A 254 -3.70 6.80 -55.73
C GLU A 254 -2.56 6.78 -56.76
N GLN A 255 -1.33 7.05 -56.33
CA GLN A 255 -0.17 7.00 -57.22
C GLN A 255 0.10 5.59 -57.76
N THR A 256 0.01 4.56 -56.91
CA THR A 256 0.18 3.17 -57.32
C THR A 256 -0.91 2.73 -58.29
N GLU A 257 -2.16 3.15 -58.09
CA GLU A 257 -3.26 2.89 -59.02
C GLU A 257 -3.01 3.55 -60.39
N LYS A 258 -2.51 4.78 -60.39
CA LYS A 258 -2.15 5.49 -61.64
C LYS A 258 -1.03 4.78 -62.41
N LEU A 259 0.04 4.37 -61.73
CA LEU A 259 1.13 3.61 -62.35
C LEU A 259 0.65 2.25 -62.85
N SER A 260 -0.23 1.57 -62.10
CA SER A 260 -0.84 0.32 -62.52
C SER A 260 -1.64 0.49 -63.82
N LYS A 261 -2.47 1.54 -63.92
CA LYS A 261 -3.22 1.84 -65.16
C LYS A 261 -2.31 2.09 -66.35
N GLN A 262 -1.21 2.83 -66.15
CA GLN A 262 -0.22 3.08 -67.21
C GLN A 262 0.49 1.79 -67.66
N LEU A 263 0.81 0.90 -66.72
CA LEU A 263 1.44 -0.39 -67.02
C LEU A 263 0.49 -1.30 -67.81
N GLU A 264 -0.79 -1.32 -67.43
CA GLU A 264 -1.84 -2.07 -68.14
C GLU A 264 -2.04 -1.54 -69.58
N GLU A 265 -2.05 -0.22 -69.76
CA GLU A 265 -2.13 0.40 -71.09
C GLU A 265 -0.91 0.08 -71.95
N TRP A 266 0.30 0.15 -71.38
CA TRP A 266 1.52 -0.22 -72.07
C TRP A 266 1.52 -1.71 -72.45
N GLN A 267 1.08 -2.59 -71.54
CA GLN A 267 0.93 -4.02 -71.81
C GLN A 267 -0.04 -4.27 -72.96
N LYS A 268 -1.22 -3.65 -72.94
CA LYS A 268 -2.20 -3.77 -74.03
C LYS A 268 -1.63 -3.29 -75.37
N ASN A 269 -0.88 -2.20 -75.38
CA ASN A 269 -0.21 -1.71 -76.59
C ASN A 269 0.83 -2.71 -77.11
N GLN A 270 1.65 -3.31 -76.23
CA GLN A 270 2.59 -4.36 -76.61
C GLN A 270 1.87 -5.60 -77.17
N GLU A 271 0.78 -6.04 -76.55
CA GLU A 271 -0.05 -7.15 -77.05
C GLU A 271 -0.56 -6.87 -78.47
N THR A 272 -1.11 -5.68 -78.72
CA THR A 272 -1.56 -5.30 -80.08
C THR A 272 -0.43 -5.24 -81.10
N GLU A 273 0.78 -4.87 -80.69
CA GLU A 273 1.94 -4.83 -81.59
C GLU A 273 2.44 -6.24 -81.92
N VAL A 274 2.46 -7.13 -80.92
CA VAL A 274 2.74 -8.55 -81.13
C VAL A 274 1.70 -9.18 -82.06
N GLU A 275 0.41 -8.87 -81.91
CA GLU A 275 -0.64 -9.32 -82.82
C GLU A 275 -0.41 -8.83 -84.27
N LYS A 276 -0.06 -7.55 -84.45
CA LYS A 276 0.27 -6.99 -85.78
C LYS A 276 1.48 -7.68 -86.40
N LEU A 277 2.57 -7.86 -85.65
CA LEU A 277 3.77 -8.54 -86.12
C LEU A 277 3.47 -10.00 -86.48
N THR A 278 2.63 -10.67 -85.69
CA THR A 278 2.17 -12.03 -85.96
C THR A 278 1.37 -12.10 -87.26
N ALA A 279 0.43 -11.17 -87.47
CA ALA A 279 -0.33 -11.08 -88.71
C ALA A 279 0.57 -10.79 -89.92
N LEU A 280 1.54 -9.87 -89.78
CA LEU A 280 2.51 -9.57 -90.83
C LEU A 280 3.38 -10.78 -91.17
N HIS A 281 3.81 -11.55 -90.16
CA HIS A 281 4.54 -12.78 -90.37
C HIS A 281 3.72 -13.81 -91.17
N GLN A 282 2.44 -14.00 -90.83
CA GLN A 282 1.53 -14.88 -91.58
C GLN A 282 1.36 -14.41 -93.04
N VAL A 283 1.19 -13.11 -93.28
CA VAL A 283 1.12 -12.55 -94.63
C VAL A 283 2.40 -12.80 -95.41
N LEU A 284 3.58 -12.64 -94.79
CA LEU A 284 4.86 -12.95 -95.42
C LEU A 284 4.99 -14.44 -95.75
N GLN A 285 4.58 -15.34 -94.85
CA GLN A 285 4.54 -16.78 -95.12
C GLN A 285 3.61 -17.11 -96.29
N LEU A 286 2.40 -16.55 -96.32
CA LEU A 286 1.45 -16.75 -97.41
C LEU A 286 1.99 -16.20 -98.73
N LYS A 287 2.68 -15.04 -98.71
CA LYS A 287 3.33 -14.47 -99.88
C LYS A 287 4.44 -15.39 -100.40
N GLY A 288 5.27 -15.96 -99.51
CA GLY A 288 6.27 -16.96 -99.88
C GLY A 288 5.66 -18.18 -100.56
N ARG A 289 4.61 -18.76 -99.96
CA ARG A 289 3.85 -19.87 -100.56
C ARG A 289 3.22 -19.49 -101.91
N LEU A 290 2.71 -18.27 -102.04
CA LEU A 290 2.14 -17.78 -103.31
C LEU A 290 3.22 -17.66 -104.39
N THR A 291 4.42 -17.19 -104.06
CA THR A 291 5.54 -17.13 -105.01
C THR A 291 6.02 -18.51 -105.44
N GLU A 292 6.03 -19.49 -104.53
CA GLU A 292 6.31 -20.90 -104.85
C GLU A 292 5.26 -21.46 -105.81
N VAL A 293 3.97 -21.31 -105.49
CA VAL A 293 2.87 -21.76 -106.37
C VAL A 293 2.90 -21.05 -107.73
N SER A 294 3.27 -19.76 -107.78
CA SER A 294 3.43 -19.06 -109.06
C SER A 294 4.60 -19.62 -109.88
N ALA A 295 5.73 -19.91 -109.24
CA ALA A 295 6.88 -20.53 -109.90
C ALA A 295 6.55 -21.95 -110.42
N GLU A 296 5.82 -22.73 -109.63
CA GLU A 296 5.28 -24.03 -110.06
C GLU A 296 4.33 -23.88 -111.25
N LYS A 297 3.41 -22.89 -111.21
CA LYS A 297 2.50 -22.59 -112.33
C LYS A 297 3.25 -22.20 -113.59
N ASP A 298 4.29 -21.37 -113.48
CA ASP A 298 5.09 -20.94 -114.62
C ASP A 298 5.92 -22.10 -115.18
N SER A 299 6.51 -22.93 -114.33
CA SER A 299 7.17 -24.18 -114.74
C SER A 299 6.20 -25.15 -115.45
N LEU A 300 4.98 -25.30 -114.93
CA LEU A 300 3.92 -26.08 -115.58
C LEU A 300 3.51 -25.48 -116.93
N LYS A 301 3.42 -24.15 -117.03
CA LYS A 301 3.10 -23.45 -118.28
C LYS A 301 4.20 -23.64 -119.33
N ASP A 302 5.46 -23.60 -118.92
CA ASP A 302 6.60 -23.88 -119.78
C ASP A 302 6.58 -25.35 -120.24
N HIS A 303 6.25 -26.28 -119.34
CA HIS A 303 6.09 -27.69 -119.69
C HIS A 303 4.94 -27.92 -120.69
N LEU A 304 3.78 -27.28 -120.47
CA LEU A 304 2.67 -27.31 -121.42
C LEU A 304 3.05 -26.67 -122.77
N SER A 305 3.85 -25.62 -122.77
CA SER A 305 4.35 -24.96 -123.99
C SER A 305 5.31 -25.89 -124.75
N GLN A 306 6.23 -26.56 -124.06
CA GLN A 306 7.07 -27.61 -124.63
C GLN A 306 6.25 -28.75 -125.20
N MET A 307 5.26 -29.24 -124.45
CA MET A 307 4.40 -30.33 -124.89
C MET A 307 3.56 -29.91 -126.11
N ARG A 308 3.05 -28.67 -126.15
CA ARG A 308 2.36 -28.12 -127.33
C ARG A 308 3.30 -28.05 -128.53
N GLN A 309 4.54 -27.58 -128.35
CA GLN A 309 5.53 -27.56 -129.42
C GLN A 309 5.92 -28.98 -129.89
N ALA A 310 5.99 -29.94 -128.98
CA ALA A 310 6.17 -31.36 -129.28
C ALA A 310 4.98 -31.93 -130.08
N PHE A 311 3.74 -31.56 -129.72
CA PHE A 311 2.55 -31.91 -130.50
C PHE A 311 2.54 -31.25 -131.87
N GLU A 312 2.98 -29.99 -132.00
CA GLU A 312 3.05 -29.30 -133.29
C GLU A 312 4.11 -29.92 -134.20
N THR A 313 5.27 -30.31 -133.65
CA THR A 313 6.30 -31.06 -134.38
C THR A 313 5.84 -32.47 -134.75
N GLN A 314 5.12 -33.16 -133.87
CA GLN A 314 4.45 -34.43 -134.18
C GLN A 314 3.38 -34.27 -135.27
N SER A 315 2.57 -33.20 -135.21
CA SER A 315 1.57 -32.85 -136.22
C SER A 315 2.23 -32.59 -137.57
N ALA A 316 3.33 -31.83 -137.60
CA ALA A 316 4.10 -31.58 -138.82
C ALA A 316 4.72 -32.86 -139.38
N THR A 317 5.24 -33.75 -138.54
CA THR A 317 5.72 -35.08 -138.98
C THR A 317 4.58 -35.96 -139.46
N LEU A 318 3.41 -35.94 -138.83
CA LEU A 318 2.22 -36.64 -139.30
C LEU A 318 1.70 -36.06 -140.62
N HIS A 319 1.80 -34.75 -140.86
CA HIS A 319 1.45 -34.12 -142.13
C HIS A 319 2.45 -34.51 -143.23
N SER A 320 3.74 -34.57 -142.91
CA SER A 320 4.79 -35.12 -143.79
C SER A 320 4.54 -36.59 -144.10
N LEU A 321 4.18 -37.40 -143.10
CA LEU A 321 3.82 -38.81 -143.28
C LEU A 321 2.52 -38.96 -144.07
N ARG A 322 1.54 -38.07 -143.90
CA ARG A 322 0.31 -38.04 -144.73
C ARG A 322 0.60 -37.70 -146.18
N ASN A 323 1.51 -36.76 -146.44
CA ASN A 323 1.97 -36.46 -147.80
C ASN A 323 2.77 -37.62 -148.41
N TYR A 324 3.56 -38.32 -147.62
CA TYR A 324 4.31 -39.50 -148.06
C TYR A 324 3.38 -40.72 -148.33
N ILE A 325 2.38 -40.92 -147.48
CA ILE A 325 1.37 -42.00 -147.61
C ILE A 325 0.38 -41.67 -148.74
N GLY A 326 0.06 -40.40 -148.97
CA GLY A 326 -0.75 -39.94 -150.12
C GLY A 326 -0.09 -40.17 -151.48
N GLN A 327 1.23 -40.40 -151.54
CA GLN A 327 1.97 -40.71 -152.76
C GLN A 327 2.16 -42.23 -153.03
N LEU A 328 1.73 -43.11 -152.12
CA LEU A 328 1.98 -44.56 -152.17
C LEU A 328 0.72 -45.45 -152.18
N ALA A 329 -0.44 -44.91 -152.58
CA ALA A 329 -1.70 -45.65 -152.69
C ALA A 329 -2.24 -45.64 -154.14
N PRO A 330 -1.62 -46.41 -155.07
CA PRO A 330 -2.11 -47.77 -155.26
C PRO A 330 -0.98 -48.75 -155.62
N ARG A 331 -0.39 -49.42 -154.62
CA ARG A 331 0.28 -50.71 -154.80
C ARG A 331 0.60 -51.31 -153.44
N MET A 332 0.52 -52.63 -153.34
CA MET A 332 0.84 -53.46 -152.17
C MET A 332 -0.35 -53.82 -151.26
N GLU A 333 -1.43 -54.22 -151.91
CA GLU A 333 -2.12 -55.46 -151.52
C GLU A 333 -1.16 -56.64 -151.82
N ARG A 334 -1.03 -57.57 -150.86
CA ARG A 334 -0.11 -58.74 -150.80
C ARG A 334 1.25 -58.49 -150.13
N ARG A 335 1.27 -58.69 -148.81
CA ARG A 335 2.23 -59.56 -148.07
C ARG A 335 2.32 -59.07 -146.64
N THR A 336 1.63 -59.74 -145.71
CA THR A 336 2.08 -59.84 -144.30
C THR A 336 1.41 -61.00 -143.55
N ASP A 337 1.23 -62.15 -144.22
CA ASP A 337 1.11 -63.47 -143.58
C ASP A 337 2.45 -63.98 -142.99
N LEU A 338 3.47 -63.11 -142.92
CA LEU A 338 4.79 -63.38 -142.34
C LEU A 338 5.09 -62.54 -141.08
N MET A 339 4.18 -61.65 -140.66
CA MET A 339 4.39 -60.76 -139.49
C MET A 339 3.67 -61.24 -138.22
N LYS A 340 3.00 -62.39 -138.28
CA LYS A 340 2.40 -63.07 -137.12
C LYS A 340 3.37 -64.01 -136.39
N GLN A 341 4.52 -64.34 -136.98
CA GLN A 341 5.47 -65.34 -136.45
C GLN A 341 6.68 -64.73 -135.71
N LEU A 342 6.85 -63.39 -135.75
CA LEU A 342 7.89 -62.65 -135.02
C LEU A 342 7.38 -61.88 -133.79
N ARG A 343 6.06 -61.75 -133.60
CA ARG A 343 5.47 -61.05 -132.43
C ARG A 343 5.17 -61.95 -131.23
N LEU A 344 5.31 -63.27 -131.36
CA LEU A 344 5.21 -64.21 -130.22
C LEU A 344 6.53 -64.32 -129.44
N ASN A 345 7.67 -63.89 -130.02
CA ASN A 345 8.98 -63.96 -129.37
C ASN A 345 9.40 -62.70 -128.59
N SER A 346 8.83 -61.50 -128.86
CA SER A 346 9.20 -60.27 -128.13
C SER A 346 8.30 -59.96 -126.92
N VAL A 347 7.21 -60.71 -126.73
CA VAL A 347 6.32 -60.59 -125.55
C VAL A 347 6.88 -61.34 -124.33
N ASN A 348 7.76 -62.33 -124.56
CA ASN A 348 8.44 -63.07 -123.48
C ASN A 348 9.65 -62.34 -122.87
N GLU A 349 10.27 -61.38 -123.55
CA GLU A 349 11.37 -60.57 -122.99
C GLU A 349 10.87 -59.37 -122.15
N ILE A 350 9.65 -58.88 -122.39
CA ILE A 350 9.08 -57.73 -121.68
C ILE A 350 8.53 -58.13 -120.29
N LEU A 351 8.15 -59.40 -120.09
CA LEU A 351 7.75 -59.92 -118.78
C LEU A 351 8.95 -60.19 -117.85
N ALA A 352 10.10 -60.60 -118.38
CA ALA A 352 11.31 -60.86 -117.59
C ALA A 352 11.99 -59.59 -117.03
N LEU A 353 11.77 -58.41 -117.64
CA LEU A 353 12.32 -57.13 -117.16
C LEU A 353 11.37 -56.35 -116.21
N GLN A 354 10.10 -56.75 -116.12
CA GLN A 354 9.12 -56.12 -115.22
C GLN A 354 9.08 -56.78 -113.83
N GLU A 355 9.59 -58.01 -113.68
CA GLU A 355 9.69 -58.71 -112.39
C GLU A 355 10.89 -58.26 -111.54
N ASP A 356 11.99 -57.77 -112.14
CA ASP A 356 13.23 -57.43 -111.41
C ASP A 356 13.28 -56.00 -110.83
N LYS A 357 12.28 -55.15 -111.11
CA LYS A 357 12.24 -53.76 -110.60
C LYS A 357 11.13 -53.45 -109.59
N ILE A 358 10.25 -54.43 -109.32
CA ILE A 358 9.23 -54.33 -108.26
C ILE A 358 9.77 -54.84 -106.90
N ILE A 359 10.95 -55.49 -106.85
CA ILE A 359 11.58 -56.02 -105.61
C ILE A 359 12.61 -55.06 -104.97
N LYS A 360 12.68 -53.78 -105.38
CA LYS A 360 13.49 -52.74 -104.69
C LYS A 360 12.74 -51.45 -104.34
N LYS A 361 11.41 -51.57 -104.18
CA LYS A 361 10.65 -50.72 -103.24
C LYS A 361 10.26 -51.62 -102.08
N ASN A 362 10.61 -51.20 -100.85
CA ASN A 362 10.22 -51.74 -99.53
C ASN A 362 11.37 -52.31 -98.66
N SER A 363 12.33 -51.44 -98.34
CA SER A 363 13.18 -51.44 -97.12
C SER A 363 13.82 -50.04 -97.10
N THR A 364 13.74 -49.20 -96.07
CA THR A 364 13.76 -49.51 -94.65
C THR A 364 13.07 -48.40 -93.87
N ASP A 365 12.44 -48.87 -92.82
CA ASP A 365 11.81 -48.21 -91.70
C ASP A 365 12.69 -47.13 -91.03
N SER A 366 12.00 -46.23 -90.36
CA SER A 366 12.54 -45.21 -89.47
C SER A 366 13.31 -45.85 -88.31
N PHE A 367 14.50 -45.34 -87.97
CA PHE A 367 14.95 -45.05 -86.60
C PHE A 367 16.43 -44.63 -86.60
N VAL A 368 16.80 -43.87 -85.58
CA VAL A 368 18.18 -43.51 -85.18
C VAL A 368 18.80 -42.30 -85.90
N LYS A 369 18.39 -41.09 -85.48
CA LYS A 369 19.31 -39.94 -85.43
C LYS A 369 18.94 -38.81 -84.44
N ASN A 370 18.30 -39.11 -83.29
CA ASN A 370 18.02 -38.10 -82.24
C ASN A 370 18.75 -38.40 -80.90
N GLY A 371 19.93 -39.02 -80.96
CA GLY A 371 20.73 -39.31 -79.76
C GLY A 371 21.33 -38.06 -79.08
N SER A 372 21.49 -36.94 -79.80
CA SER A 372 22.09 -35.72 -79.24
C SER A 372 21.08 -34.84 -78.48
N GLU A 373 19.86 -34.70 -78.98
CA GLU A 373 18.82 -33.88 -78.32
C GLU A 373 18.33 -34.52 -77.03
N SER A 374 18.12 -35.84 -77.01
CA SER A 374 17.71 -36.56 -75.80
C SER A 374 18.77 -36.49 -74.69
N VAL A 375 20.05 -36.56 -75.05
CA VAL A 375 21.18 -36.38 -74.11
C VAL A 375 21.27 -34.93 -73.62
N HIS A 376 21.05 -33.95 -74.50
CA HIS A 376 21.04 -32.54 -74.12
C HIS A 376 19.87 -32.20 -73.18
N VAL A 377 18.67 -32.71 -73.45
CA VAL A 377 17.49 -32.55 -72.58
C VAL A 377 17.72 -33.22 -71.22
N LEU A 378 18.33 -34.41 -71.20
CA LEU A 378 18.72 -35.06 -69.94
C LEU A 378 19.76 -34.26 -69.16
N GLN A 379 20.69 -33.59 -69.85
CA GLN A 379 21.70 -32.75 -69.21
C GLN A 379 21.08 -31.47 -68.64
N LEU A 380 20.22 -30.78 -69.39
CA LEU A 380 19.45 -29.63 -68.90
C LEU A 380 18.54 -30.01 -67.73
N TRP A 381 17.92 -31.19 -67.78
CA TRP A 381 17.12 -31.71 -66.67
C TRP A 381 17.99 -31.98 -65.43
N ARG A 382 19.14 -32.65 -65.58
CA ARG A 382 20.09 -32.86 -64.48
C ARG A 382 20.58 -31.56 -63.88
N GLU A 383 20.92 -30.56 -64.70
CA GLU A 383 21.32 -29.23 -64.22
C GLU A 383 20.18 -28.51 -63.49
N LYS A 384 18.94 -28.60 -64.02
CA LYS A 384 17.78 -27.99 -63.38
C LYS A 384 17.45 -28.66 -62.04
N VAL A 385 17.47 -29.98 -61.99
CA VAL A 385 17.28 -30.77 -60.76
C VAL A 385 18.39 -30.47 -59.76
N PHE A 386 19.66 -30.43 -60.21
CA PHE A 386 20.78 -30.08 -59.34
C PHE A 386 20.64 -28.67 -58.75
N LYS A 387 20.30 -27.67 -59.58
CA LYS A 387 20.02 -26.30 -59.10
C LYS A 387 18.88 -26.26 -58.09
N LEU A 388 17.79 -26.99 -58.34
CA LEU A 388 16.67 -27.12 -57.41
C LEU A 388 17.09 -27.79 -56.09
N CYS A 389 17.85 -28.88 -56.14
CA CYS A 389 18.37 -29.56 -54.95
C CYS A 389 19.30 -28.66 -54.13
N VAL A 390 20.18 -27.90 -54.78
CA VAL A 390 21.04 -26.93 -54.10
C VAL A 390 20.21 -25.81 -53.48
N GLN A 391 19.25 -25.24 -54.21
CA GLN A 391 18.34 -24.21 -53.68
C GLN A 391 17.55 -24.72 -52.47
N LEU A 392 16.97 -25.92 -52.55
CA LEU A 392 16.29 -26.58 -51.44
C LEU A 392 17.23 -26.80 -50.25
N ARG A 393 18.47 -27.23 -50.49
CA ARG A 393 19.44 -27.47 -49.42
C ARG A 393 19.91 -26.18 -48.76
N THR A 394 20.12 -25.11 -49.53
CA THR A 394 20.42 -23.78 -49.00
C THR A 394 19.27 -23.26 -48.16
N LYS A 395 18.02 -23.35 -48.65
CA LYS A 395 16.82 -22.98 -47.89
C LYS A 395 16.65 -23.78 -46.61
N ASP A 396 16.93 -25.08 -46.63
CA ASP A 396 16.88 -25.94 -45.44
C ASP A 396 17.95 -25.56 -44.39
N ILE A 397 19.13 -25.11 -44.82
CA ILE A 397 20.17 -24.59 -43.92
C ILE A 397 19.75 -23.24 -43.33
N GLU A 398 19.23 -22.32 -44.15
CA GLU A 398 18.72 -21.01 -43.70
C GLU A 398 17.64 -21.18 -42.63
N LEU A 399 16.60 -21.97 -42.91
CA LEU A 399 15.50 -22.23 -41.97
C LEU A 399 15.97 -22.90 -40.68
N ARG A 400 16.99 -23.75 -40.75
CA ARG A 400 17.59 -24.40 -39.58
C ARG A 400 18.37 -23.39 -38.73
N GLY A 401 19.04 -22.44 -39.36
CA GLY A 401 19.70 -21.31 -38.70
C GLY A 401 18.70 -20.39 -38.00
N GLU A 402 17.65 -19.97 -38.71
CA GLU A 402 16.56 -19.15 -38.14
C GLU A 402 15.87 -19.86 -36.97
N LYS A 403 15.59 -21.17 -37.09
CA LYS A 403 15.05 -21.97 -36.00
C LYS A 403 15.96 -21.96 -34.77
N HIS A 404 17.28 -22.08 -34.96
CA HIS A 404 18.23 -22.08 -33.85
C HIS A 404 18.33 -20.72 -33.17
N GLU A 405 18.30 -19.64 -33.95
CA GLU A 405 18.25 -18.26 -33.46
C GLU A 405 16.97 -18.02 -32.64
N LEU A 406 15.81 -18.41 -33.18
CA LEU A 406 14.54 -18.31 -32.45
C LEU A 406 14.54 -19.14 -31.16
N LEU A 407 15.09 -20.36 -31.17
CA LEU A 407 15.22 -21.17 -29.95
C LEU A 407 16.15 -20.52 -28.92
N SER A 408 17.21 -19.84 -29.36
CA SER A 408 18.12 -19.10 -28.48
C SER A 408 17.42 -17.90 -27.84
N GLN A 409 16.63 -17.16 -28.62
CA GLN A 409 15.81 -16.05 -28.12
C GLN A 409 14.73 -16.53 -27.15
N ILE A 410 14.03 -17.63 -27.45
CA ILE A 410 13.05 -18.25 -26.55
C ILE A 410 13.71 -18.63 -25.23
N THR A 411 14.86 -19.29 -25.27
CA THR A 411 15.59 -19.71 -24.06
C THR A 411 16.04 -18.49 -23.23
N ALA A 412 16.49 -17.42 -23.88
CA ALA A 412 16.89 -16.18 -23.20
C ALA A 412 15.70 -15.49 -22.51
N VAL A 413 14.55 -15.37 -23.20
CA VAL A 413 13.32 -14.80 -22.62
C VAL A 413 12.78 -15.67 -21.49
N GLU A 414 12.80 -17.00 -21.63
CA GLU A 414 12.42 -17.92 -20.54
C GLU A 414 13.31 -17.77 -19.31
N GLN A 415 14.62 -17.56 -19.50
CA GLN A 415 15.54 -17.30 -18.40
C GLN A 415 15.25 -15.96 -17.72
N GLN A 416 14.97 -14.90 -18.48
CA GLN A 416 14.55 -13.61 -17.93
C GLN A 416 13.23 -13.72 -17.16
N LEU A 417 12.26 -14.46 -17.68
CA LEU A 417 10.99 -14.69 -17.02
C LEU A 417 11.18 -15.40 -15.66
N LYS A 418 12.02 -16.43 -15.61
CA LYS A 418 12.36 -17.12 -14.34
C LYS A 418 13.04 -16.17 -13.35
N GLN A 419 13.95 -15.31 -13.82
CA GLN A 419 14.61 -14.32 -12.98
C GLN A 419 13.61 -13.31 -12.38
N GLU A 420 12.69 -12.79 -13.19
CA GLU A 420 11.66 -11.86 -12.72
C GLU A 420 10.63 -12.54 -11.79
N GLN A 421 10.31 -13.82 -12.03
CA GLN A 421 9.49 -14.60 -11.10
C GLN A 421 10.18 -14.74 -9.73
N HIS A 422 11.48 -15.05 -9.70
CA HIS A 422 12.24 -15.09 -8.44
C HIS A 422 12.27 -13.72 -7.75
N ARG A 423 12.50 -12.63 -8.50
CA ARG A 423 12.48 -11.26 -7.97
C ARG A 423 11.11 -10.91 -7.37
N THR A 424 10.04 -11.25 -8.07
CA THR A 424 8.66 -11.03 -7.61
C THR A 424 8.39 -11.82 -6.33
N GLY A 425 8.81 -13.08 -6.24
CA GLY A 425 8.67 -13.89 -5.03
C GLY A 425 9.42 -13.30 -3.82
N VAL A 426 10.65 -12.81 -4.02
CA VAL A 426 11.41 -12.14 -2.94
C VAL A 426 10.70 -10.86 -2.48
N LEU A 427 10.19 -10.04 -3.40
CA LEU A 427 9.45 -8.83 -3.06
C LEU A 427 8.13 -9.15 -2.35
N GLN A 428 7.43 -10.21 -2.77
CA GLN A 428 6.20 -10.66 -2.13
C GLN A 428 6.44 -11.09 -0.68
N HIS A 429 7.45 -11.92 -0.42
CA HIS A 429 7.80 -12.30 0.95
C HIS A 429 8.23 -11.10 1.80
N SER A 430 8.99 -10.15 1.23
CA SER A 430 9.34 -8.92 1.94
C SER A 430 8.11 -8.05 2.29
N LEU A 431 7.10 -8.03 1.43
CA LEU A 431 5.83 -7.36 1.73
C LEU A 431 5.06 -8.09 2.83
N GLU A 432 4.98 -9.42 2.78
CA GLU A 432 4.36 -10.24 3.82
C GLU A 432 5.03 -10.03 5.18
N ASP A 433 6.37 -9.98 5.23
CA ASP A 433 7.13 -9.70 6.45
C ASP A 433 6.83 -8.30 7.01
N LYS A 434 6.74 -7.28 6.15
CA LYS A 434 6.40 -5.91 6.56
C LYS A 434 4.96 -5.80 7.06
N THR A 435 4.03 -6.52 6.43
CA THR A 435 2.63 -6.59 6.89
C THR A 435 2.56 -7.25 8.27
N ALA A 436 3.24 -8.39 8.46
CA ALA A 436 3.29 -9.04 9.77
C ALA A 436 3.92 -8.15 10.86
N ALA A 437 4.97 -7.39 10.53
CA ALA A 437 5.58 -6.44 11.46
C ALA A 437 4.63 -5.30 11.86
N LEU A 438 3.87 -4.74 10.90
CA LEU A 438 2.87 -3.71 11.18
C LEU A 438 1.72 -4.24 12.05
N ASP A 439 1.29 -5.48 11.83
CA ASP A 439 0.24 -6.11 12.64
C ASP A 439 0.70 -6.32 14.10
N LEU A 440 1.97 -6.70 14.31
CA LEU A 440 2.57 -6.77 15.64
C LEU A 440 2.62 -5.39 16.32
N GLU A 441 3.05 -4.35 15.60
CA GLU A 441 3.08 -2.98 16.12
C GLU A 441 1.66 -2.49 16.50
N GLN A 442 0.65 -2.78 15.68
CA GLN A 442 -0.74 -2.46 15.99
C GLN A 442 -1.25 -3.21 17.23
N PHE A 443 -0.90 -4.49 17.36
CA PHE A 443 -1.26 -5.30 18.52
C PHE A 443 -0.61 -4.75 19.81
N GLU A 444 0.66 -4.39 19.77
CA GLU A 444 1.36 -3.75 20.89
C GLU A 444 0.72 -2.41 21.26
N LYS A 445 0.43 -1.56 20.27
CA LYS A 445 -0.23 -0.28 20.49
C LYS A 445 -1.61 -0.43 21.14
N GLU A 446 -2.41 -1.40 20.70
CA GLU A 446 -3.72 -1.64 21.30
C GLU A 446 -3.60 -2.23 22.72
N THR A 447 -2.59 -3.07 22.96
CA THR A 447 -2.27 -3.59 24.31
C THR A 447 -1.88 -2.45 25.25
N LEU A 448 -0.95 -1.57 24.84
CA LEU A 448 -0.55 -0.39 25.62
C LEU A 448 -1.73 0.55 25.88
N LYS A 449 -2.64 0.71 24.92
CA LYS A 449 -3.86 1.51 25.07
C LYS A 449 -4.82 0.88 26.08
N GLN A 450 -4.98 -0.45 26.09
CA GLN A 450 -5.75 -1.15 27.11
C GLN A 450 -5.12 -1.02 28.50
N ASP A 451 -3.80 -1.14 28.60
CA ASP A 451 -3.07 -0.96 29.86
C ASP A 451 -3.19 0.46 30.40
N LEU A 452 -3.05 1.48 29.54
CA LEU A 452 -3.29 2.87 29.90
C LEU A 452 -4.72 3.09 30.41
N ALA A 453 -5.73 2.55 29.71
CA ALA A 453 -7.12 2.63 30.15
C ALA A 453 -7.35 1.89 31.48
N GLN A 454 -6.74 0.72 31.67
CA GLN A 454 -6.82 -0.04 32.92
C GLN A 454 -6.13 0.70 34.07
N THR A 455 -4.98 1.33 33.81
CA THR A 455 -4.24 2.14 34.79
C THR A 455 -5.06 3.37 35.16
N GLN A 456 -5.65 4.08 34.20
CA GLN A 456 -6.60 5.18 34.47
C GLN A 456 -7.80 4.73 35.30
N LYS A 457 -8.30 3.51 35.09
CA LYS A 457 -9.41 2.92 35.89
C LYS A 457 -8.98 2.41 37.27
N LYS A 458 -7.71 2.06 37.48
CA LYS A 458 -7.13 1.73 38.80
C LYS A 458 -6.69 2.99 39.57
N ASN A 459 -6.36 4.08 38.88
CA ASN A 459 -6.01 5.39 39.46
C ASN A 459 -7.15 6.31 39.96
N PRO A 460 -8.46 6.04 39.86
CA PRO A 460 -9.47 6.85 40.53
C PRO A 460 -9.51 6.52 42.04
N ASN A 461 -9.03 5.33 42.43
CA ASN A 461 -8.97 4.89 43.82
C ASN A 461 -7.75 5.43 44.59
N SER A 462 -6.66 5.82 43.92
CA SER A 462 -5.55 6.54 44.56
C SER A 462 -5.94 8.01 44.80
N SER A 463 -6.69 8.64 43.89
CA SER A 463 -7.30 9.97 44.11
C SER A 463 -8.34 9.95 45.25
N CYS A 464 -9.15 8.88 45.36
CA CYS A 464 -10.10 8.70 46.46
C CYS A 464 -9.42 8.29 47.79
N ARG A 465 -8.33 7.51 47.76
CA ARG A 465 -7.51 7.20 48.95
C ARG A 465 -6.69 8.39 49.41
N LEU A 466 -6.19 9.25 48.52
CA LEU A 466 -5.53 10.52 48.88
C LEU A 466 -6.50 11.51 49.55
N LYS A 467 -7.80 11.47 49.22
CA LYS A 467 -8.84 12.21 49.96
C LYS A 467 -9.17 11.57 51.30
N LYS A 468 -9.18 10.23 51.40
CA LYS A 468 -9.37 9.53 52.69
C LYS A 468 -8.20 9.67 53.64
N THR A 469 -6.94 9.64 53.18
CA THR A 469 -5.76 9.86 54.04
C THR A 469 -5.64 11.31 54.48
N LYS A 470 -6.07 12.28 53.66
CA LYS A 470 -6.24 13.68 54.11
C LYS A 470 -7.32 13.78 55.19
N ASN A 471 -8.49 13.16 55.00
CA ASN A 471 -9.57 13.22 55.99
C ASN A 471 -9.24 12.48 57.30
N THR A 472 -8.50 11.36 57.26
CA THR A 472 -8.02 10.69 58.49
C THR A 472 -6.87 11.46 59.14
N SER A 473 -5.96 12.06 58.37
CA SER A 473 -4.90 12.92 58.93
C SER A 473 -5.48 14.16 59.61
N THR A 474 -6.57 14.73 59.09
CA THR A 474 -7.31 15.82 59.74
C THR A 474 -8.10 15.32 60.97
N ALA A 475 -8.64 14.09 60.94
CA ALA A 475 -9.30 13.49 62.11
C ALA A 475 -8.32 13.18 63.26
N TYR A 476 -7.10 12.71 62.97
CA TYR A 476 -6.05 12.51 63.99
C TYR A 476 -5.50 13.85 64.52
N GLN A 477 -5.39 14.90 63.68
CA GLN A 477 -5.06 16.25 64.16
C GLN A 477 -6.15 16.89 65.02
N ASN A 478 -7.42 16.51 64.85
CA ASN A 478 -8.52 17.00 65.68
C ASN A 478 -8.72 16.20 66.98
N LEU A 479 -8.37 14.91 67.00
CA LEU A 479 -8.38 14.09 68.23
C LEU A 479 -7.23 14.45 69.20
N HIS A 480 -6.09 14.95 68.71
CA HIS A 480 -5.02 15.47 69.56
C HIS A 480 -5.24 16.91 70.07
N LYS A 481 -6.27 17.61 69.59
CA LYS A 481 -6.67 18.93 70.09
C LYS A 481 -7.84 18.90 71.08
N GLY A 482 -8.34 17.72 71.43
CA GLY A 482 -9.46 17.52 72.35
C GLY A 482 -9.12 16.78 73.65
N SER A 483 -7.83 16.63 73.99
CA SER A 483 -7.41 15.91 75.21
C SER A 483 -6.36 16.68 76.02
N VAL A 484 -6.57 17.99 76.18
CA VAL A 484 -5.92 18.81 77.22
C VAL A 484 -6.99 19.66 77.90
#